data_AF-A0A2V2LFZ0-F1
#
_entry.id   AF-A0A2V2LFZ0-F1
#
_cell.length_a   1.000
_cell.length_b   1.000
_cell.length_c   1.000
_cell.angle_alpha   90.00
_cell.angle_beta   90.00
_cell.angle_gamma   90.00
#
_symmetry.space_group_name_H-M   'P 1'
#
loop_
_entity.id
_entity.type
_entity.pdbx_description
1 polymer ?
#
loop_
_entity_poly.entity_id
_entity_poly.type
_entity_poly.pdbx_seq_one_letter_code
_entity_poly.pdbx_strand_id
1 'polypeptide(L)'
;MRGRKPPARARDHPDAPVLAEVLPRCPPHLSAVARKEWRRLATPLFEAGVLTLADRAALAAYCQAWGRWVEAEGKLAETPALLKTPSGYVQQSPWLSIANKQLEIMGRYMAELGLTPVSRSRVAVTDGHGAPPLIDKIQFVVAYQDADGTIREEPMPGIAREEEGSGRAPGTTRIDLDPRL
;
A
#
# COMPACT_ATOMS: atom_id res chain seq x y z
N MET A 1 -29.86 38.29 -1.41
CA MET A 1 -29.32 37.43 -0.34
C MET A 1 -30.05 36.09 -0.36
N ARG A 2 -29.39 34.99 -0.73
CA ARG A 2 -29.96 33.64 -0.62
C ARG A 2 -28.89 32.68 -0.11
N GLY A 3 -29.21 32.03 1.01
CA GLY A 3 -28.32 31.18 1.79
C GLY A 3 -27.87 29.93 1.02
N ARG A 4 -26.65 29.49 1.29
CA ARG A 4 -26.07 28.30 0.68
C ARG A 4 -26.51 27.05 1.44
N LYS A 5 -27.30 26.23 0.75
CA LYS A 5 -27.77 24.88 1.10
C LYS A 5 -26.58 23.95 1.41
N PRO A 6 -26.70 23.02 2.39
CA PRO A 6 -25.58 22.19 2.86
C PRO A 6 -25.16 21.14 1.82
N PRO A 7 -23.87 20.75 1.71
CA PRO A 7 -23.47 19.74 0.75
C PRO A 7 -23.92 18.35 1.22
N ALA A 8 -24.54 17.64 0.27
CA ALA A 8 -25.05 16.29 0.41
C ALA A 8 -23.90 15.26 0.51
N ARG A 9 -24.21 14.18 1.22
CA ARG A 9 -23.33 13.05 1.56
C ARG A 9 -22.79 12.31 0.33
N ALA A 10 -21.61 11.75 0.56
CA ALA A 10 -20.90 10.78 -0.27
C ALA A 10 -21.77 9.66 -0.85
N ARG A 11 -21.47 9.30 -2.10
CA ARG A 11 -21.26 7.92 -2.58
C ARG A 11 -20.66 7.95 -4.00
N ASP A 12 -19.65 7.08 -4.17
CA ASP A 12 -19.15 6.49 -5.41
C ASP A 12 -18.46 7.44 -6.42
N HIS A 13 -17.15 7.67 -6.25
CA HIS A 13 -16.26 8.25 -7.28
C HIS A 13 -15.13 7.27 -7.65
N PRO A 14 -14.75 7.18 -8.94
CA PRO A 14 -13.67 6.32 -9.45
C PRO A 14 -12.27 6.88 -9.16
N ASP A 15 -12.16 7.80 -8.20
CA ASP A 15 -10.93 8.35 -7.67
C ASP A 15 -10.63 7.68 -6.32
N ALA A 16 -10.10 6.46 -6.34
CA ALA A 16 -9.29 6.06 -5.19
C ALA A 16 -8.12 7.06 -5.15
N PRO A 17 -7.92 7.82 -4.06
CA PRO A 17 -6.91 8.86 -4.04
C PRO A 17 -5.57 8.18 -4.29
N VAL A 18 -4.90 8.57 -5.38
CA VAL A 18 -3.48 8.24 -5.59
C VAL A 18 -2.78 8.77 -4.34
N LEU A 19 -2.49 7.87 -3.40
CA LEU A 19 -1.84 8.23 -2.15
C LEU A 19 -0.50 8.82 -2.55
N ALA A 20 -0.38 10.14 -2.44
CA ALA A 20 0.72 10.90 -2.99
C ALA A 20 2.07 10.19 -2.76
N GLU A 21 2.77 9.92 -3.87
CA GLU A 21 4.02 9.17 -4.00
C GLU A 21 5.23 9.88 -3.37
N VAL A 22 5.09 10.36 -2.14
CA VAL A 22 6.16 11.09 -1.45
C VAL A 22 6.67 10.24 -0.30
N LEU A 23 7.95 9.85 -0.41
CA LEU A 23 8.67 9.17 0.67
C LEU A 23 8.51 9.96 1.97
N PRO A 24 8.00 9.34 3.05
CA PRO A 24 7.77 10.06 4.29
C PRO A 24 9.07 10.58 4.89
N ARG A 25 9.09 11.87 5.27
CA ARG A 25 10.26 12.46 5.92
C ARG A 25 10.45 11.89 7.33
N CYS A 26 11.69 11.53 7.64
CA CYS A 26 12.09 11.06 8.97
C CYS A 26 11.68 12.07 10.07
N PRO A 27 10.96 11.65 11.12
CA PRO A 27 10.59 12.55 12.21
C PRO A 27 11.80 13.08 13.00
N PRO A 28 11.79 14.36 13.41
CA PRO A 28 12.94 14.98 14.07
C PRO A 28 13.20 14.46 15.49
N HIS A 29 12.18 13.92 16.16
CA HIS A 29 12.28 13.44 17.54
C HIS A 29 12.98 12.07 17.67
N LEU A 30 13.32 11.41 16.56
CA LEU A 30 13.97 10.10 16.59
C LEU A 30 15.41 10.20 17.10
N SER A 31 15.80 9.24 17.95
CA SER A 31 17.19 9.09 18.39
C SER A 31 18.13 8.85 17.19
N ALA A 32 19.43 9.04 17.37
CA ALA A 32 20.40 8.86 16.28
C ALA A 32 20.37 7.43 15.71
N VAL A 33 20.26 6.42 16.58
CA VAL A 33 20.13 5.00 16.20
C VAL A 33 18.81 4.76 15.46
N ALA A 34 17.71 5.30 15.97
CA ALA A 34 16.39 5.21 15.33
C ALA A 34 16.38 5.85 13.93
N ARG A 35 17.05 7.01 13.75
CA ARG A 35 17.19 7.65 12.44
C ARG A 35 18.00 6.83 11.45
N LYS A 36 19.04 6.13 11.91
CA LYS A 36 19.81 5.21 11.05
C LYS A 36 18.91 4.07 10.58
N GLU A 37 18.08 3.54 11.47
CA GLU A 37 17.14 2.48 11.14
C GLU A 37 16.04 2.95 10.18
N TRP A 38 15.52 4.16 10.38
CA TRP A 38 14.60 4.79 9.44
C TRP A 38 15.18 4.84 8.03
N ARG A 39 16.44 5.30 7.87
CA ARG A 39 17.08 5.37 6.55
C ARG A 39 17.29 4.00 5.93
N ARG A 40 17.49 2.95 6.75
CA ARG A 40 17.66 1.57 6.27
C ARG A 40 16.36 0.99 5.71
N LEU A 41 15.22 1.30 6.33
CA LEU A 41 13.93 0.69 6.00
C LEU A 41 13.01 1.56 5.14
N ALA A 42 13.01 2.88 5.31
CA ALA A 42 12.02 3.74 4.67
C ALA A 42 12.10 3.69 3.14
N THR A 43 13.30 3.78 2.54
CA THR A 43 13.45 3.77 1.09
C THR A 43 13.04 2.42 0.48
N PRO A 44 13.57 1.26 0.93
CA PRO A 44 13.18 -0.02 0.33
C PRO A 44 11.70 -0.35 0.50
N LEU A 45 11.08 0.02 1.63
CA LEU A 45 9.66 -0.25 1.86
C LEU A 45 8.76 0.67 1.04
N PHE A 46 9.17 1.90 0.79
CA PHE A 46 8.45 2.81 -0.07
C PHE A 46 8.56 2.39 -1.54
N GLU A 47 9.76 2.03 -2.01
CA GLU A 47 9.97 1.51 -3.38
C GLU A 47 9.21 0.21 -3.64
N ALA A 48 9.05 -0.63 -2.61
CA ALA A 48 8.25 -1.85 -2.70
C ALA A 48 6.72 -1.61 -2.61
N GLY A 49 6.27 -0.36 -2.47
CA GLY A 49 4.84 -0.02 -2.33
C GLY A 49 4.22 -0.43 -0.98
N VAL A 50 5.04 -0.81 0.00
CA VAL A 50 4.58 -1.25 1.33
C VAL A 50 4.36 -0.06 2.27
N LEU A 51 5.13 1.02 2.09
CA LEU A 51 5.08 2.20 2.95
C LEU A 51 4.40 3.37 2.24
N THR A 52 3.38 3.95 2.87
CA THR A 52 2.73 5.19 2.43
C THR A 52 2.98 6.33 3.42
N LEU A 53 2.48 7.53 3.11
CA LEU A 53 2.51 8.66 4.05
C LEU A 53 1.75 8.37 5.35
N ALA A 54 0.70 7.54 5.29
CA ALA A 54 -0.10 7.17 6.46
C ALA A 54 0.73 6.35 7.47
N ASP A 55 1.67 5.54 6.99
CA ASP A 55 2.47 4.62 7.80
C ASP A 55 3.65 5.30 8.51
N ARG A 56 3.87 6.59 8.24
CA ARG A 56 5.00 7.37 8.77
C ARG A 56 5.13 7.24 10.29
N ALA A 57 4.01 7.33 11.01
CA ALA A 57 4.01 7.26 12.47
C ALA A 57 4.33 5.83 12.97
N ALA A 58 3.80 4.81 12.31
CA ALA A 58 4.05 3.41 12.66
C ALA A 58 5.51 3.03 12.45
N LEU A 59 6.09 3.38 11.29
CA LEU A 59 7.52 3.18 11.04
C LEU A 59 8.38 3.94 12.05
N ALA A 60 7.98 5.16 12.45
CA ALA A 60 8.73 5.96 13.40
C ALA A 60 8.77 5.32 14.78
N ALA A 61 7.62 4.82 15.24
CA ALA A 61 7.50 4.11 16.51
C ALA A 61 8.36 2.83 16.50
N TYR A 62 8.34 2.06 15.41
CA TYR A 62 9.23 0.91 15.22
C TYR A 62 10.72 1.31 15.33
N CYS A 63 11.14 2.33 14.57
CA CYS A 63 12.54 2.79 14.59
C CYS A 63 12.96 3.29 15.99
N GLN A 64 12.07 3.97 16.72
CA GLN A 64 12.35 4.42 18.06
C GLN A 64 12.50 3.26 19.05
N ALA A 65 11.66 2.22 18.92
CA ALA A 65 11.77 0.99 19.70
C ALA A 65 13.08 0.25 19.40
N TRP A 66 13.47 0.15 18.12
CA TRP A 66 14.77 -0.38 17.70
C TRP A 66 15.93 0.37 18.37
N GLY A 67 15.90 1.70 18.38
CA GLY A 67 16.96 2.50 19.01
C GLY A 67 17.11 2.20 20.51
N ARG A 68 16.00 2.05 21.24
CA ARG A 68 16.00 1.70 22.66
C ARG A 68 16.42 0.25 22.91
N TRP A 69 16.06 -0.67 22.01
CA TRP A 69 16.49 -2.06 22.08
C TRP A 69 18.00 -2.19 21.92
N VAL A 70 18.58 -1.56 20.89
CA VAL A 70 20.04 -1.56 20.66
C VAL A 70 20.80 -1.00 21.86
N GLU A 71 20.30 0.08 22.47
CA GLU A 71 20.89 0.64 23.70
C GLU A 71 20.84 -0.36 24.86
N ALA A 72 19.70 -1.00 25.07
CA ALA A 72 19.52 -1.99 26.13
C ALA A 72 20.42 -3.22 25.95
N GLU A 73 20.53 -3.75 24.73
CA GLU A 73 21.44 -4.87 24.41
C GLU A 73 22.91 -4.48 24.64
N GLY A 74 23.31 -3.26 24.26
CA GLY A 74 24.65 -2.74 24.56
C GLY A 74 24.92 -2.72 26.07
N LYS A 75 23.95 -2.29 26.88
CA LYS A 75 24.07 -2.29 28.34
C LYS A 75 24.08 -3.69 28.95
N LEU A 76 23.36 -4.65 28.38
CA LEU A 76 23.39 -6.04 28.81
C LEU A 76 24.70 -6.75 28.48
N ALA A 77 25.42 -6.32 27.45
CA ALA A 77 26.77 -6.81 27.17
C ALA A 77 27.78 -6.32 28.24
N GLU A 78 27.56 -5.14 28.80
CA GLU A 78 28.43 -4.52 29.82
C GLU A 78 28.07 -4.93 31.26
N THR A 79 26.84 -5.38 31.50
CA THR A 79 26.30 -5.63 32.86
C THR A 79 25.70 -7.02 33.02
N PRO A 80 25.86 -7.67 34.19
CA PRO A 80 25.28 -9.00 34.40
C PRO A 80 23.75 -8.95 34.34
N ALA A 81 23.15 -9.98 33.73
CA ALA A 81 21.70 -10.11 33.58
C ALA A 81 20.95 -10.26 34.91
N LEU A 82 21.65 -10.68 35.97
CA LEU A 82 21.14 -10.79 37.33
C LEU A 82 21.95 -9.88 38.26
N LEU A 83 21.26 -9.04 39.01
CA LEU A 83 21.81 -8.10 39.97
C LEU A 83 21.51 -8.57 41.39
N LYS A 84 22.52 -8.57 42.26
CA LYS A 84 22.31 -8.78 43.69
C LYS A 84 22.12 -7.44 44.38
N THR A 85 20.99 -7.31 45.07
CA THR A 85 20.71 -6.15 45.93
C THR A 85 21.55 -6.22 47.21
N PRO A 86 21.78 -5.08 47.90
CA PRO A 86 22.46 -5.07 49.20
C PRO A 86 21.77 -5.94 50.26
N SER A 87 20.44 -6.13 50.14
CA SER A 87 19.64 -7.02 50.98
C SER A 87 19.79 -8.52 50.69
N GLY A 88 20.58 -8.90 49.68
CA GLY A 88 20.82 -10.31 49.30
C GLY A 88 19.84 -10.89 48.28
N TYR A 89 18.76 -10.17 47.94
CA TYR A 89 17.84 -10.59 46.87
C TYR A 89 18.47 -10.47 45.49
N VAL A 90 18.22 -11.46 44.64
CA VAL A 90 18.60 -11.44 43.22
C VAL A 90 17.44 -10.88 42.41
N GLN A 91 17.71 -9.86 41.61
CA GLN A 91 16.75 -9.22 40.70
C GLN A 91 17.27 -9.29 39.27
N GLN A 92 16.35 -9.34 38.30
CA GLN A 92 16.70 -9.26 36.89
C GLN A 92 17.17 -7.84 36.54
N SER A 93 18.13 -7.74 35.63
CA SER A 93 18.58 -6.45 35.11
C SER A 93 17.42 -5.68 34.47
N PRO A 94 17.19 -4.40 34.82
CA PRO A 94 16.17 -3.57 34.19
C PRO A 94 16.33 -3.48 32.66
N TRP A 95 17.58 -3.54 32.19
CA TRP A 95 17.90 -3.53 30.76
C TRP A 95 17.31 -4.73 30.03
N LEU A 96 17.25 -5.90 30.68
CA LEU A 96 16.65 -7.10 30.11
C LEU A 96 15.13 -6.95 29.97
N SER A 97 14.47 -6.34 30.95
CA SER A 97 13.04 -6.02 30.85
C SER A 97 12.76 -5.01 29.72
N ILE A 98 13.61 -3.99 29.57
CA ILE A 98 13.49 -3.01 28.47
C ILE A 98 13.69 -3.70 27.11
N ALA A 99 14.74 -4.50 26.95
CA ALA A 99 15.05 -5.21 25.72
C ALA A 99 13.88 -6.10 25.28
N ASN A 100 13.38 -6.94 26.19
CA ASN A 100 12.22 -7.81 25.92
C ASN A 100 10.98 -7.00 25.53
N LYS A 101 10.72 -5.88 26.21
CA LYS A 101 9.56 -5.04 25.90
C LYS A 101 9.67 -4.38 24.52
N GLN A 102 10.86 -3.88 24.17
CA GLN A 102 11.06 -3.26 22.86
C GLN A 102 10.96 -4.30 21.74
N LEU A 103 11.47 -5.52 21.95
CA LEU A 103 11.34 -6.61 20.99
C LEU A 103 9.86 -6.98 20.73
N GLU A 104 9.03 -7.00 21.77
CA GLU A 104 7.58 -7.20 21.64
C GLU A 104 6.91 -6.07 20.84
N ILE A 105 7.20 -4.81 21.18
CA ILE A 105 6.66 -3.63 20.48
C ILE A 105 7.06 -3.64 19.01
N MET A 106 8.33 -3.92 18.73
CA MET A 106 8.84 -4.08 17.37
C MET A 106 8.10 -5.18 16.63
N GLY A 107 7.88 -6.34 17.27
CA GLY A 107 7.10 -7.44 16.71
C GLY A 107 5.71 -7.03 16.24
N ARG A 108 4.99 -6.23 17.06
CA ARG A 108 3.67 -5.71 16.71
C ARG A 108 3.72 -4.80 15.49
N TYR A 109 4.61 -3.81 15.47
CA TYR A 109 4.73 -2.91 14.31
C TYR A 109 5.21 -3.63 13.04
N MET A 110 6.07 -4.65 13.15
CA MET A 110 6.46 -5.47 12.00
C MET A 110 5.27 -6.25 11.41
N ALA A 111 4.35 -6.71 12.26
CA ALA A 111 3.15 -7.39 11.80
C ALA A 111 2.21 -6.44 11.05
N GLU A 112 1.98 -5.24 11.60
CA GLU A 112 1.13 -4.18 11.00
C GLU A 112 1.71 -3.66 9.68
N LEU A 113 3.03 -3.44 9.60
CA LEU A 113 3.71 -2.95 8.39
C LEU A 113 3.93 -4.04 7.32
N GLY A 114 3.45 -5.27 7.51
CA GLY A 114 3.63 -6.32 6.51
C GLY A 114 5.05 -6.90 6.43
N LEU A 115 5.91 -6.64 7.42
CA LEU A 115 7.34 -7.02 7.37
C LEU A 115 7.59 -8.48 7.75
N THR A 116 6.62 -9.15 8.35
CA THR A 116 6.73 -10.59 8.69
C THR A 116 6.37 -11.47 7.48
N PRO A 117 6.98 -12.65 7.32
CA PRO A 117 6.61 -13.59 6.26
C PRO A 117 5.11 -13.92 6.23
N VAL A 118 4.49 -14.07 7.42
CA VAL A 118 3.06 -14.35 7.58
C VAL A 118 2.19 -13.18 7.13
N SER A 119 2.59 -11.94 7.46
CA SER A 119 1.87 -10.75 6.98
C SER A 119 2.01 -10.63 5.44
N ARG A 120 3.17 -10.97 4.86
CA ARG A 120 3.36 -10.99 3.40
C ARG A 120 2.48 -12.03 2.70
N SER A 121 2.30 -13.22 3.29
CA SER A 121 1.36 -14.24 2.76
C SER A 121 -0.09 -13.75 2.70
N ARG A 122 -0.49 -12.88 3.62
CA ARG A 122 -1.84 -12.31 3.68
C ARG A 122 -2.04 -11.17 2.68
N VAL A 123 -0.98 -10.44 2.35
CA VAL A 123 -0.98 -9.35 1.36
C VAL A 123 -0.91 -9.87 -0.08
N ALA A 124 -0.44 -11.11 -0.29
CA ALA A 124 -0.35 -11.76 -1.61
C ALA A 124 -1.70 -12.05 -2.31
N VAL A 125 -2.84 -11.53 -1.81
CA VAL A 125 -4.17 -11.68 -2.44
C VAL A 125 -4.57 -10.43 -3.22
N THR A 126 -3.69 -9.46 -3.40
CA THR A 126 -3.88 -8.39 -4.40
C THR A 126 -2.89 -8.55 -5.54
N ASP A 127 -3.14 -9.55 -6.40
CA ASP A 127 -2.59 -9.58 -7.76
C ASP A 127 -3.11 -8.35 -8.51
N GLY A 128 -2.34 -7.27 -8.44
CA GLY A 128 -2.65 -6.00 -9.07
C GLY A 128 -1.51 -5.54 -9.97
N HIS A 129 -1.20 -6.27 -11.04
CA HIS A 129 -0.45 -5.73 -12.19
C HIS A 129 -0.89 -6.36 -13.52
N GLY A 130 -2.19 -6.49 -13.72
CA GLY A 130 -2.77 -6.47 -15.06
C GLY A 130 -3.64 -5.24 -15.16
N ALA A 131 -3.05 -4.06 -15.39
CA ALA A 131 -3.85 -2.90 -15.76
C ALA A 131 -4.74 -3.33 -16.94
N PRO A 132 -6.08 -3.27 -16.83
CA PRO A 132 -6.92 -3.54 -17.98
C PRO A 132 -6.45 -2.59 -19.09
N PRO A 133 -6.29 -3.08 -20.33
CA PRO A 133 -5.79 -2.24 -21.41
C PRO A 133 -6.66 -0.98 -21.46
N LEU A 134 -6.00 0.19 -21.49
CA LEU A 134 -6.64 1.45 -21.79
C LEU A 134 -7.41 1.26 -23.11
N ILE A 135 -8.75 1.31 -23.04
CA ILE A 135 -9.57 1.18 -24.23
C ILE A 135 -9.44 2.50 -25.00
N ASP A 136 -8.60 2.47 -26.03
CA ASP A 136 -8.28 3.64 -26.86
C ASP A 136 -9.39 3.94 -27.88
N LYS A 137 -10.26 2.95 -28.17
CA LYS A 137 -11.34 3.08 -29.15
C LYS A 137 -12.52 2.16 -28.82
N ILE A 138 -13.72 2.75 -28.75
CA ILE A 138 -15.00 2.02 -28.69
C ILE A 138 -15.67 2.17 -30.04
N GLN A 139 -15.94 1.06 -30.75
CA GLN A 139 -16.62 1.06 -32.03
C GLN A 139 -17.95 0.31 -31.92
N PHE A 140 -19.06 1.01 -32.22
CA PHE A 140 -20.38 0.41 -32.30
C PHE A 140 -20.58 -0.20 -33.68
N VAL A 141 -20.74 -1.53 -33.74
CA VAL A 141 -21.09 -2.27 -34.95
C VAL A 141 -22.48 -2.88 -34.80
N VAL A 142 -23.25 -2.88 -35.88
CA VAL A 142 -24.48 -3.65 -35.99
C VAL A 142 -24.10 -4.99 -36.58
N ALA A 143 -24.31 -6.06 -35.80
CA ALA A 143 -24.19 -7.43 -36.27
C ALA A 143 -25.58 -7.98 -36.60
N TYR A 144 -25.79 -8.44 -37.83
CA TYR A 144 -27.02 -9.11 -38.24
C TYR A 144 -26.71 -10.39 -39.02
N GLN A 145 -27.62 -11.34 -38.97
CA GLN A 145 -27.51 -12.59 -39.72
C GLN A 145 -28.35 -12.50 -40.99
N ASP A 146 -27.71 -12.70 -42.15
CA ASP A 146 -28.40 -12.79 -43.43
C ASP A 146 -29.27 -14.06 -43.48
N ALA A 147 -30.21 -14.11 -44.43
CA ALA A 147 -31.05 -15.28 -44.69
C ALA A 147 -30.24 -16.57 -44.98
N ASP A 148 -29.00 -16.42 -45.46
CA ASP A 148 -28.07 -17.51 -45.75
C ASP A 148 -27.25 -17.95 -44.50
N GLY A 149 -27.61 -17.44 -43.32
CA GLY A 149 -26.97 -17.77 -42.05
C GLY A 149 -25.62 -17.10 -41.82
N THR A 150 -25.15 -16.27 -42.75
CA THR A 150 -23.89 -15.54 -42.66
C THR A 150 -24.04 -14.32 -41.77
N ILE A 151 -23.17 -14.16 -40.77
CA ILE A 151 -23.16 -13.00 -39.88
C ILE A 151 -22.37 -11.87 -40.55
N ARG A 152 -22.99 -10.70 -40.70
CA ARG A 152 -22.33 -9.48 -41.17
C ARG A 152 -22.23 -8.46 -40.06
N GLU A 153 -21.10 -7.79 -39.99
CA GLU A 153 -20.81 -6.71 -39.04
C GLU A 153 -20.56 -5.42 -39.82
N GLU A 154 -21.46 -4.45 -39.66
CA GLU A 154 -21.31 -3.14 -40.31
C GLU A 154 -21.23 -2.03 -39.26
N PRO A 155 -20.39 -0.99 -39.46
CA PRO A 155 -20.37 0.17 -38.58
C PRO A 155 -21.77 0.82 -38.54
N MET A 156 -22.23 1.18 -37.33
CA MET A 156 -23.57 1.74 -37.18
C MET A 156 -23.72 3.04 -38.01
N PRO A 157 -24.71 3.13 -38.93
CA PRO A 157 -24.87 4.31 -39.77
C PRO A 157 -25.31 5.52 -38.93
N GLY A 158 -24.58 6.64 -39.05
CA GLY A 158 -24.89 7.92 -38.41
C GLY A 158 -23.96 8.36 -37.26
N ILE A 159 -22.92 7.58 -36.91
CA ILE A 159 -21.96 7.90 -35.83
C ILE A 159 -20.51 7.94 -36.34
N ALA A 160 -20.28 8.33 -37.59
CA ALA A 160 -18.94 8.52 -38.12
C ALA A 160 -18.52 9.99 -37.98
N ARG A 161 -17.71 10.31 -36.96
CA ARG A 161 -16.68 11.34 -37.11
C ARG A 161 -15.39 10.63 -37.48
N GLU A 162 -14.97 10.81 -38.73
CA GLU A 162 -13.63 10.44 -39.17
C GLU A 162 -12.65 11.38 -38.47
N GLU A 163 -11.89 10.85 -37.51
CA GLU A 163 -10.57 11.40 -37.19
C GLU A 163 -9.52 10.44 -37.72
N GLU A 164 -8.79 10.91 -38.72
CA GLU A 164 -7.58 10.28 -39.24
C GLU A 164 -6.51 10.24 -38.15
N GLY A 165 -5.96 9.05 -37.85
CA GLY A 165 -4.67 9.01 -37.17
C GLY A 165 -4.29 7.71 -36.46
N SER A 166 -3.13 7.21 -36.89
CA SER A 166 -2.17 6.40 -36.13
C SER A 166 -2.43 4.88 -36.02
N GLY A 167 -1.73 4.16 -36.89
CA GLY A 167 -1.65 2.70 -36.90
C GLY A 167 -0.98 2.12 -35.65
N ARG A 168 -1.82 1.61 -34.74
CA ARG A 168 -1.46 0.51 -33.84
C ARG A 168 -2.72 -0.31 -33.61
N ALA A 169 -2.71 -1.58 -34.01
CA ALA A 169 -3.89 -2.43 -33.91
C ALA A 169 -4.23 -2.73 -32.43
N PRO A 170 -5.38 -2.25 -31.90
CA PRO A 170 -5.82 -2.60 -30.56
C PRO A 170 -6.45 -4.00 -30.56
N GLY A 171 -6.27 -4.74 -29.46
CA GLY A 171 -6.92 -6.04 -29.27
C GLY A 171 -8.43 -5.87 -29.13
N THR A 172 -9.21 -6.59 -29.95
CA THR A 172 -10.68 -6.53 -29.95
C THR A 172 -11.24 -7.45 -28.86
N THR A 173 -11.90 -6.89 -27.85
CA THR A 173 -12.74 -7.64 -26.91
C THR A 173 -14.20 -7.49 -27.32
N ARG A 174 -14.86 -8.62 -27.64
CA ARG A 174 -16.28 -8.65 -28.04
C ARG A 174 -17.15 -8.81 -26.78
N ILE A 175 -18.12 -7.93 -26.60
CA ILE A 175 -19.10 -8.00 -25.50
C ILE A 175 -20.48 -8.05 -26.14
N ASP A 176 -21.17 -9.18 -26.00
CA ASP A 176 -22.53 -9.33 -26.48
C ASP A 176 -23.50 -8.68 -25.48
N LEU A 177 -24.27 -7.70 -25.94
CA LEU A 177 -25.29 -7.03 -25.11
C LEU A 177 -26.54 -7.92 -25.06
N ASP A 178 -27.08 -8.12 -23.86
CA ASP A 178 -28.33 -8.88 -23.64
C ASP A 178 -29.48 -8.17 -24.39
N PRO A 179 -30.24 -8.88 -25.24
CA PRO A 179 -31.35 -8.31 -26.01
C PRO A 179 -32.54 -7.83 -25.16
N ARG A 180 -32.47 -7.88 -23.82
CA ARG A 180 -33.50 -7.40 -22.89
C ARG A 180 -33.24 -6.01 -22.29
N LEU A 181 -32.20 -5.30 -22.75
CA LEU A 181 -31.97 -3.88 -22.45
C LEU A 181 -32.67 -2.95 -23.44
#